data_AF-A0A920QNC2-F1
#
_entry.id   AF-A0A920QNC2-F1
#
_cell.length_a   1.000
_cell.length_b   1.000
_cell.length_c   1.000
_cell.angle_alpha   90.00
_cell.angle_beta   90.00
_cell.angle_gamma   90.00
#
_symmetry.space_group_name_H-M   'P 1'
#
loop_
_entity.id
_entity.type
_entity.pdbx_description
1 polymer ?
#
loop_
_entity_poly.entity_id
_entity_poly.type
_entity_poly.pdbx_seq_one_letter_code
_entity_poly.pdbx_strand_id
1 'polypeptide(L)'
;MAIIRGHKRHSQEPEWFTTANIGAIDKLQKELNWNKDLVDLYEINEAFACVTMAAMTDLEIDHKKLNIQVELALWDIRLELVRQGF
;
A
#
# COMPACT_ATOMS: atom_id res chain seq x y z
N MET A 1 6.54 -16.27 8.77
CA MET A 1 6.04 -17.00 7.58
C MET A 1 4.93 -16.13 7.00
N ALA A 2 4.98 -15.77 5.72
CA ALA A 2 4.00 -14.87 5.09
C ALA A 2 3.31 -15.56 3.91
N ILE A 3 2.03 -15.27 3.68
CA ILE A 3 1.26 -15.78 2.53
C ILE A 3 0.92 -14.59 1.63
N ILE A 4 1.37 -14.64 0.37
CA ILE A 4 1.04 -13.63 -0.63
C ILE A 4 -0.41 -13.84 -1.07
N ARG A 5 -1.28 -12.85 -0.86
CA ARG A 5 -2.71 -12.92 -1.22
C ARG A 5 -2.99 -12.41 -2.63
N GLY A 6 -2.18 -11.50 -3.15
CA GLY A 6 -2.29 -11.00 -4.51
C GLY A 6 -1.18 -10.01 -4.85
N HIS A 7 -1.08 -9.64 -6.13
CA HIS A 7 -0.13 -8.67 -6.63
C HIS A 7 -0.75 -7.92 -7.81
N LYS A 8 -0.64 -6.59 -7.80
CA LYS A 8 -1.17 -5.71 -8.85
C LYS A 8 -0.18 -4.63 -9.22
N ARG A 9 -0.21 -4.26 -10.50
CA ARG A 9 0.53 -3.14 -11.05
C ARG A 9 -0.44 -2.08 -11.55
N HIS A 10 -0.03 -0.83 -11.43
CA HIS A 10 -0.75 0.31 -11.97
C HIS A 10 0.22 1.21 -12.73
N SER A 11 -0.26 1.80 -13.82
CA SER A 11 0.51 2.72 -14.64
C SER A 11 -0.45 3.79 -15.14
N GLN A 12 0.04 5.02 -15.16
CA GLN A 12 -0.67 6.22 -15.60
C GLN A 12 0.34 7.15 -16.28
N GLU A 13 -0.11 8.29 -16.77
CA GLU A 13 0.78 9.24 -17.45
C GLU A 13 1.96 9.62 -16.55
N PRO A 14 3.19 9.79 -17.10
CA PRO A 14 4.40 9.93 -16.31
C PRO A 14 4.37 11.10 -15.32
N GLU A 15 3.69 12.21 -15.65
CA GLU A 15 3.54 13.35 -14.74
C GLU A 15 2.84 12.99 -13.42
N TRP A 16 2.06 11.91 -13.39
CA TRP A 16 1.31 11.49 -12.21
C TRP A 16 1.96 10.33 -11.45
N PHE A 17 3.22 9.97 -11.71
CA PHE A 17 3.84 8.78 -11.11
C PHE A 17 3.74 8.74 -9.57
N THR A 18 3.65 9.90 -8.90
CA THR A 18 3.55 10.02 -7.44
C THR A 18 2.23 9.50 -6.85
N THR A 19 1.18 9.31 -7.64
CA THR A 19 -0.12 8.74 -7.20
C THR A 19 -0.40 7.36 -7.80
N ALA A 20 0.51 6.81 -8.61
CA ALA A 20 0.32 5.51 -9.26
C ALA A 20 0.16 4.35 -8.27
N ASN A 21 0.80 4.46 -7.10
CA ASN A 21 0.69 3.52 -5.98
C ASN A 21 -0.74 3.42 -5.44
N ILE A 22 -1.49 4.51 -5.40
CA ILE A 22 -2.90 4.56 -4.97
C ILE A 22 -3.74 3.65 -5.87
N GLY A 23 -3.57 3.79 -7.18
CA GLY A 23 -4.26 2.98 -8.17
C GLY A 23 -3.87 1.50 -8.16
N ALA A 24 -2.69 1.14 -7.66
CA ALA A 24 -2.28 -0.25 -7.49
C ALA A 24 -2.95 -0.88 -6.25
N ILE A 25 -2.97 -0.14 -5.14
CA ILE A 25 -3.57 -0.58 -3.88
C ILE A 25 -5.08 -0.75 -4.03
N ASP A 26 -5.78 0.21 -4.64
CA ASP A 26 -7.23 0.13 -4.89
C ASP A 26 -7.59 -1.09 -5.75
N LYS A 27 -6.83 -1.34 -6.84
CA LYS A 27 -7.03 -2.52 -7.70
C LYS A 27 -6.84 -3.83 -6.93
N LEU A 28 -5.84 -3.91 -6.06
CA LEU A 28 -5.56 -5.11 -5.27
C LEU A 28 -6.62 -5.33 -4.19
N GLN A 29 -7.04 -4.28 -3.48
CA GLN A 29 -8.11 -4.38 -2.49
C GLN A 29 -9.43 -4.84 -3.12
N LYS A 30 -9.79 -4.29 -4.30
CA LYS A 30 -10.98 -4.73 -5.06
C LYS A 30 -10.92 -6.19 -5.48
N GLU A 31 -9.77 -6.67 -5.97
CA GLU A 31 -9.58 -8.07 -6.36
C GLU A 31 -9.71 -9.03 -5.16
N LEU A 32 -9.16 -8.64 -4.01
CA LEU A 32 -9.23 -9.44 -2.78
C LEU A 32 -10.55 -9.28 -2.03
N ASN A 33 -11.43 -8.38 -2.48
CA ASN A 33 -12.63 -7.96 -1.77
C ASN A 33 -12.32 -7.52 -0.33
N TRP A 34 -11.23 -6.75 -0.18
CA TRP A 34 -10.76 -6.24 1.10
C TRP A 34 -11.11 -4.78 1.28
N ASN A 35 -11.42 -4.42 2.51
CA ASN A 35 -11.52 -3.03 2.97
C ASN A 35 -10.21 -2.63 3.66
N LYS A 36 -9.87 -1.34 3.67
CA LYS A 36 -8.72 -0.76 4.39
C LYS A 36 -8.66 -1.17 5.87
N ASP A 37 -9.82 -1.40 6.48
CA ASP A 37 -9.90 -1.80 7.90
C ASP A 37 -9.37 -3.22 8.14
N LEU A 38 -9.37 -4.07 7.10
CA LEU A 38 -8.83 -5.43 7.16
C LEU A 38 -7.31 -5.47 6.97
N VAL A 39 -6.68 -4.35 6.58
CA VAL A 39 -5.23 -4.27 6.40
C VAL A 39 -4.60 -3.73 7.67
N ASP A 40 -3.62 -4.47 8.19
CA ASP A 40 -2.91 -4.13 9.43
C ASP A 40 -1.70 -3.22 9.18
N LEU A 41 -0.97 -3.45 8.08
CA LEU A 41 0.23 -2.71 7.71
C LEU A 41 0.26 -2.39 6.21
N TYR A 42 0.55 -1.13 5.90
CA TYR A 42 0.88 -0.63 4.57
C TYR A 42 2.37 -0.30 4.55
N GLU A 43 3.12 -0.95 3.65
CA GLU A 43 4.48 -0.54 3.31
C GLU A 43 4.47 0.11 1.93
N ILE A 44 4.59 1.43 1.92
CA ILE A 44 4.62 2.22 0.70
C ILE A 44 6.00 2.86 0.59
N ASN A 45 6.66 2.63 -0.54
CA ASN A 45 7.96 3.23 -0.82
C ASN A 45 7.91 4.76 -0.67
N GLU A 46 8.78 5.29 0.18
CA GLU A 46 8.92 6.72 0.47
C GLU A 46 9.88 7.41 -0.51
N ALA A 47 9.68 7.21 -1.82
CA ALA A 47 10.49 7.90 -2.83
C ALA A 47 10.45 9.43 -2.64
N PHE A 48 9.31 9.95 -2.18
CA PHE A 48 9.12 11.30 -1.66
C PHE A 48 8.06 11.29 -0.57
N ALA A 49 8.18 12.15 0.46
CA ALA A 49 7.18 12.24 1.54
C ALA A 49 5.77 12.56 1.01
N CYS A 50 5.65 13.29 -0.11
CA CYS A 50 4.35 13.57 -0.72
C CYS A 50 3.64 12.32 -1.25
N VAL A 51 4.38 11.28 -1.65
CA VAL A 51 3.83 10.03 -2.20
C VAL A 51 3.08 9.24 -1.12
N THR A 52 3.65 9.14 0.07
CA THR A 52 3.01 8.47 1.20
C THR A 52 1.87 9.30 1.78
N MET A 53 2.04 10.62 1.88
CA MET A 53 0.98 11.53 2.36
C MET A 53 -0.26 11.53 1.44
N ALA A 54 -0.05 11.48 0.11
CA ALA A 54 -1.14 11.35 -0.85
C ALA A 54 -1.89 10.03 -0.67
N ALA A 55 -1.16 8.91 -0.55
CA ALA A 55 -1.77 7.60 -0.32
C ALA A 55 -2.54 7.53 1.01
N MET A 56 -2.03 8.13 2.09
CA MET A 56 -2.77 8.22 3.36
C MET A 56 -4.09 8.97 3.21
N THR A 57 -4.06 10.08 2.49
CA THR A 57 -5.23 10.96 2.32
C THR A 57 -6.29 10.28 1.45
N ASP A 58 -5.89 9.81 0.27
CA ASP A 58 -6.83 9.29 -0.75
C ASP A 58 -7.39 7.92 -0.41
N LEU A 59 -6.64 7.08 0.32
CA LEU A 59 -7.08 5.76 0.77
C LEU A 59 -7.57 5.77 2.24
N GLU A 60 -7.57 6.94 2.87
CA GLU A 60 -7.96 7.13 4.28
C GLU A 60 -7.27 6.13 5.23
N ILE A 61 -5.96 5.93 5.04
CA ILE A 61 -5.13 5.00 5.83
C ILE A 61 -4.75 5.67 7.15
N ASP A 62 -4.96 4.97 8.27
CA ASP A 62 -4.49 5.43 9.59
C ASP A 62 -2.95 5.55 9.57
N HIS A 63 -2.44 6.69 10.04
CA HIS A 63 -1.00 6.93 10.18
C HIS A 63 -0.29 5.82 10.98
N LYS A 64 -0.98 5.18 11.93
CA LYS A 64 -0.44 4.07 12.73
C LYS A 64 -0.28 2.77 11.94
N LYS A 65 -0.83 2.67 10.73
CA LYS A 65 -0.76 1.50 9.87
C LYS A 65 0.18 1.70 8.68
N LEU A 66 0.75 2.89 8.49
CA LEU A 66 1.65 3.17 7.38
C LEU A 66 3.09 3.22 7.85
N ASN A 67 3.97 2.42 7.24
CA ASN A 67 5.43 2.50 7.39
C ASN A 67 5.94 2.50 8.85
N ILE A 68 5.23 1.82 9.77
CA ILE A 68 5.66 1.72 11.18
C ILE A 68 6.93 0.89 11.36
N GLN A 69 7.29 0.07 10.37
CA GLN A 69 8.58 -0.62 10.29
C GLN A 69 9.20 -0.30 8.94
N VAL A 70 10.27 0.50 8.95
CA VAL A 70 10.98 0.90 7.72
C VAL A 70 12.06 -0.15 7.43
N GLU A 71 11.76 -1.13 6.59
CA GLU A 71 12.78 -1.90 5.87
C GLU A 71 12.88 -1.32 4.46
N LEU A 72 14.10 -1.01 3.99
CA LEU A 72 14.35 -0.33 2.71
C LEU A 72 13.89 -1.19 1.52
N ALA A 73 12.59 -1.13 1.20
CA ALA A 73 12.00 -1.81 0.04
C ALA A 73 12.25 -0.98 -1.23
N LEU A 74 13.31 -1.32 -1.94
CA LEU A 74 13.60 -0.80 -3.28
C LEU A 74 12.59 -1.42 -4.28
N TRP A 75 11.67 -0.58 -4.77
CA TRP A 75 10.85 -0.75 -5.99
C TRP A 75 9.56 -1.59 -5.98
N ASP A 76 9.10 -2.14 -4.85
CA ASP A 76 7.80 -2.85 -4.80
C ASP A 76 6.90 -2.37 -3.65
N ILE A 77 5.59 -2.30 -3.88
CA ILE A 77 4.60 -1.97 -2.83
C ILE A 77 4.24 -3.27 -2.14
N ARG A 78 4.58 -3.39 -0.86
CA ARG A 78 4.28 -4.58 -0.07
C ARG A 78 3.13 -4.28 0.88
N LEU A 79 2.05 -5.05 0.75
CA LEU A 79 0.98 -5.07 1.74
C LEU A 79 1.22 -6.28 2.63
N GLU A 80 1.67 -6.04 3.86
CA GLU A 80 1.82 -7.09 4.86
C GLU A 80 0.58 -7.14 5.74
N LEU A 81 -0.12 -8.27 5.72
CA LEU A 81 -1.23 -8.51 6.64
C LEU A 81 -0.83 -9.56 7.65
N VAL A 82 -0.63 -9.12 8.89
CA VAL A 82 -0.64 -9.99 10.06
C VAL A 82 -2.06 -9.97 10.60
N ARG A 83 -2.92 -10.84 10.06
CA ARG A 83 -4.22 -11.11 10.67
C ARG A 83 -3.97 -11.54 12.11
N GLN A 84 -4.27 -10.70 13.11
CA GLN A 84 -4.24 -11.15 14.49
C GLN A 84 -5.22 -12.31 14.63
N GLY A 85 -4.69 -13.52 14.83
CA GLY A 85 -5.47 -14.75 14.94
C GLY A 85 -5.26 -15.72 13.77
N PHE A 86 -4.03 -16.20 13.61
CA PHE A 86 -3.71 -17.63 13.43
C PHE A 86 -2.42 -17.92 14.20
#